data_AF-A0A3S1SPB4-F1
#
_entry.id   AF-A0A3S1SPB4-F1
#
_cell.length_a   1.000
_cell.length_b   1.000
_cell.length_c   1.000
_cell.angle_alpha   90.00
_cell.angle_beta   90.00
_cell.angle_gamma   90.00
#
_symmetry.space_group_name_H-M   'P 1'
#
loop_
_entity.id
_entity.type
_entity.pdbx_description
1 polymer ?
#
loop_
_entity_poly.entity_id
_entity_poly.type
_entity_poly.pdbx_seq_one_letter_code
_entity_poly.pdbx_strand_id
1 'polypeptide(L)'
;DLHRLSEKHAQAERALEKRALELQKLEQMYDDASFSSSNRQIELVARESELEKLASDIALLKGQRKEADRHSQEIASESKAAREALKVEKKKTAELEKKVERLLATLADREEKLDRREKDLARMRERSKETAVANGVARLTAGPDAKSDDVDKAIAKLEADRERLEARLTALARENKRLKTDLADSGTVMPESAGDARSGAGLREQMNELAAEVVNLTMKLEGPDSTIAKALASEGQQNGRGISLADRVRALQKAGSSN
;
A
#
# COMPACT_ATOMS: atom_id res chain seq x y z
N ASP A 1 21.16 -113.70 41.26
CA ASP A 1 21.64 -112.31 41.10
C ASP A 1 21.33 -111.67 39.75
N LEU A 2 21.54 -112.36 38.62
CA LEU A 2 21.26 -111.82 37.27
C LEU A 2 19.81 -111.33 37.05
N HIS A 3 18.79 -112.07 37.53
CA HIS A 3 17.39 -111.66 37.36
C HIS A 3 17.04 -110.36 38.10
N ARG A 4 17.54 -110.19 39.34
CA ARG A 4 17.36 -108.95 40.12
C ARG A 4 18.03 -107.75 39.46
N LEU A 5 19.16 -107.97 38.79
CA LEU A 5 19.85 -106.92 38.05
C LEU A 5 19.06 -106.53 36.78
N SER A 6 18.51 -107.52 36.06
CA SER A 6 17.64 -107.30 34.90
C SER A 6 16.36 -106.54 35.26
N GLU A 7 15.72 -106.88 36.38
CA GLU A 7 14.52 -106.16 36.86
C GLU A 7 14.83 -104.71 37.22
N LYS A 8 15.97 -104.46 37.89
CA LYS A 8 16.44 -103.10 38.20
C LYS A 8 16.76 -102.32 36.92
N HIS A 9 17.35 -102.96 35.92
CA HIS A 9 17.62 -102.35 34.62
C HIS A 9 16.31 -101.94 33.92
N ALA A 10 15.33 -102.86 33.83
CA ALA A 10 14.04 -102.58 33.22
C ALA A 10 13.25 -101.49 33.97
N GLN A 11 13.38 -101.41 35.29
CA GLN A 11 12.81 -100.31 36.08
C GLN A 11 13.50 -98.98 35.80
N ALA A 12 14.83 -98.98 35.65
CA ALA A 12 15.59 -97.78 35.29
C ALA A 12 15.25 -97.30 33.88
N GLU A 13 15.15 -98.19 32.89
CA GLU A 13 14.73 -97.86 31.52
C GLU A 13 13.35 -97.19 31.50
N ARG A 14 12.36 -97.79 32.18
CA ARG A 14 11.02 -97.17 32.29
C ARG A 14 11.03 -95.81 32.98
N ALA A 15 11.91 -95.61 33.97
CA ALA A 15 12.04 -94.32 34.63
C ALA A 15 12.70 -93.26 33.72
N LEU A 16 13.68 -93.69 32.91
CA LEU A 16 14.31 -92.83 31.90
C LEU A 16 13.34 -92.46 30.79
N GLU A 17 12.52 -93.40 30.31
CA GLU A 17 11.47 -93.13 29.32
C GLU A 17 10.44 -92.11 29.84
N LYS A 18 9.99 -92.26 31.10
CA LYS A 18 9.07 -91.29 31.72
C LYS A 18 9.68 -89.90 31.81
N ARG A 19 10.95 -89.80 32.24
CA ARG A 19 11.68 -88.53 32.28
C ARG A 19 11.86 -87.92 30.89
N ALA A 20 12.13 -88.75 29.88
CA ALA A 20 12.22 -88.26 28.50
C ALA A 20 10.90 -87.65 28.01
N LEU A 21 9.76 -88.28 28.33
CA LEU A 21 8.44 -87.73 28.01
C LEU A 21 8.12 -86.45 28.78
N GLU A 22 8.51 -86.36 30.05
CA GLU A 22 8.35 -85.14 30.86
C GLU A 22 9.21 -83.99 30.32
N LEU A 23 10.45 -84.27 29.92
CA LEU A 23 11.34 -83.29 29.29
C LEU A 23 10.76 -82.79 27.97
N GLN A 24 10.24 -83.68 27.13
CA GLN A 24 9.60 -83.30 25.87
C GLN A 24 8.37 -82.40 26.09
N LYS A 25 7.56 -82.67 27.12
CA LYS A 25 6.43 -81.81 27.48
C LYS A 25 6.88 -80.45 27.99
N LEU A 26 7.95 -80.42 28.79
CA LEU A 26 8.51 -79.16 29.30
C LEU A 26 9.11 -78.33 28.16
N GLU A 27 9.76 -78.97 27.20
CA GLU A 27 10.26 -78.33 25.97
C GLU A 27 9.11 -77.71 25.17
N GLN A 28 8.01 -78.45 24.94
CA GLN A 28 6.82 -77.91 24.27
C GLN A 28 6.23 -76.69 25.00
N MET A 29 6.08 -76.76 26.32
CA MET A 29 5.57 -75.62 27.10
C MET A 29 6.52 -74.42 27.07
N TYR A 30 7.83 -74.66 27.06
CA TYR A 30 8.83 -73.60 26.93
C TYR A 30 8.77 -72.94 25.56
N ASP A 31 8.68 -73.73 24.49
CA ASP A 31 8.56 -73.22 23.13
C ASP A 31 7.27 -72.40 22.97
N ASP A 32 6.13 -72.90 23.44
CA ASP A 32 4.86 -72.16 23.40
C ASP A 32 4.93 -70.83 24.18
N ALA A 33 5.54 -70.84 25.37
CA ALA A 33 5.73 -69.63 26.15
C ALA A 33 6.71 -68.65 25.48
N SER A 34 7.78 -69.16 24.86
CA SER A 34 8.76 -68.38 24.10
C SER A 34 8.13 -67.72 22.88
N PHE A 35 7.31 -68.46 22.11
CA PHE A 35 6.56 -67.93 20.98
C PHE A 35 5.54 -66.88 21.42
N SER A 36 4.81 -67.12 22.52
CA SER A 36 3.85 -66.14 23.06
C SER A 36 4.55 -64.85 23.52
N SER A 37 5.70 -64.97 24.19
CA SER A 37 6.50 -63.83 24.63
C SER A 37 7.05 -63.04 23.43
N SER A 38 7.56 -63.73 22.42
CA SER A 38 8.05 -63.11 21.18
C SER A 38 6.94 -62.37 20.45
N ASN A 39 5.76 -62.99 20.31
CA ASN A 39 4.60 -62.34 19.71
C ASN A 39 4.19 -61.07 20.48
N ARG A 40 4.15 -61.14 21.82
CA ARG A 40 3.85 -59.97 22.66
C ARG A 40 4.91 -58.88 22.52
N GLN A 41 6.18 -59.24 22.35
CA GLN A 41 7.25 -58.28 22.10
C GLN A 41 7.06 -57.56 20.76
N ILE A 42 6.67 -58.28 19.71
CA ILE A 42 6.36 -57.68 18.39
C ILE A 42 5.21 -56.69 18.52
N GLU A 43 4.14 -57.06 19.23
CA GLU A 43 3.00 -56.18 19.46
C GLU A 43 3.38 -54.93 20.26
N LEU A 44 4.21 -55.07 21.30
CA LEU A 44 4.69 -53.93 22.08
C LEU A 44 5.49 -52.96 21.22
N VAL A 45 6.43 -53.46 20.40
CA VAL A 45 7.22 -52.62 19.49
C VAL A 45 6.32 -51.93 18.46
N ALA A 46 5.30 -52.63 17.95
CA ALA A 46 4.32 -52.02 17.05
C ALA A 46 3.55 -50.87 17.75
N ARG A 47 3.07 -51.08 18.98
CA ARG A 47 2.39 -50.04 19.77
C ARG A 47 3.31 -48.87 20.12
N GLU A 48 4.56 -49.13 20.45
CA GLU A 48 5.56 -48.08 20.69
C GLU A 48 5.74 -47.21 19.43
N SER A 49 5.85 -47.83 18.25
CA SER A 49 5.94 -47.09 16.98
C SER A 49 4.68 -46.26 16.67
N GLU A 50 3.48 -46.74 17.05
CA GLU A 50 2.24 -45.97 16.92
C GLU A 50 2.21 -44.78 17.88
N LEU A 51 2.65 -44.97 19.14
CA LEU A 51 2.75 -43.90 20.12
C LEU A 51 3.75 -42.82 19.69
N GLU A 52 4.89 -43.19 19.12
CA GLU A 52 5.86 -42.25 18.56
C GLU A 52 5.27 -41.42 17.42
N LYS A 53 4.53 -42.05 16.49
CA LYS A 53 3.83 -41.34 15.41
C LYS A 53 2.78 -40.37 15.95
N LEU A 54 1.95 -40.82 16.89
CA LEU A 54 0.95 -39.95 17.52
C LEU A 54 1.61 -38.79 18.28
N ALA A 55 2.76 -39.02 18.93
CA ALA A 55 3.52 -37.97 19.58
C ALA A 55 4.06 -36.94 18.59
N SER A 56 4.58 -37.37 17.43
CA SER A 56 5.01 -36.46 16.37
C SER A 56 3.85 -35.66 15.79
N ASP A 57 2.69 -36.29 15.57
CA ASP A 57 1.50 -35.62 15.04
C ASP A 57 0.97 -34.58 16.03
N ILE A 58 0.94 -34.91 17.33
CA ILE A 58 0.57 -33.96 18.39
C ILE A 58 1.55 -32.77 18.42
N ALA A 59 2.85 -33.01 18.25
CA ALA A 59 3.84 -31.93 18.21
C ALA A 59 3.61 -31.01 16.99
N LEU A 60 3.35 -31.59 15.82
CA LEU A 60 3.03 -30.84 14.60
C LEU A 60 1.75 -30.02 14.75
N LEU A 61 0.66 -30.62 15.23
CA LEU A 61 -0.63 -29.95 15.45
C LEU A 61 -0.49 -28.82 16.48
N LYS A 62 0.31 -29.00 17.54
CA LYS A 62 0.62 -27.93 18.49
C LYS A 62 1.41 -26.79 17.84
N GLY A 63 2.32 -27.10 16.91
CA GLY A 63 3.02 -26.11 16.10
C GLY A 63 2.05 -25.30 15.24
N GLN A 64 1.24 -25.98 14.45
CA GLN A 64 0.22 -25.38 13.58
C GLN A 64 -0.78 -24.51 14.37
N ARG A 65 -1.23 -24.98 15.54
CA ARG A 65 -2.11 -24.18 16.41
C ARG A 65 -1.43 -22.89 16.87
N LYS A 66 -0.17 -22.95 17.28
CA LYS A 66 0.58 -21.74 17.70
C LYS A 66 0.79 -20.77 16.54
N GLU A 67 1.06 -21.27 15.34
CA GLU A 67 1.20 -20.43 14.14
C GLU A 67 -0.13 -19.78 13.75
N ALA A 68 -1.23 -20.55 13.75
CA ALA A 68 -2.57 -20.03 13.50
C ALA A 68 -3.01 -18.99 14.55
N ASP A 69 -2.69 -19.21 15.83
CA ASP A 69 -2.94 -18.25 16.90
C ASP A 69 -2.14 -16.95 16.69
N ARG A 70 -0.86 -17.04 16.27
CA ARG A 70 -0.04 -15.86 15.93
C ARG A 70 -0.60 -15.09 14.74
N HIS A 71 -0.93 -15.77 13.65
CA HIS A 71 -1.52 -15.13 12.48
C HIS A 71 -2.88 -14.48 12.80
N SER A 72 -3.70 -15.13 13.64
CA SER A 72 -4.97 -14.54 14.07
C SER A 72 -4.76 -13.27 14.89
N GLN A 73 -3.74 -13.23 15.75
CA GLN A 73 -3.38 -12.05 16.53
C GLN A 73 -2.84 -10.92 15.64
N GLU A 74 -1.99 -11.24 14.66
CA GLU A 74 -1.48 -10.28 13.67
C GLU A 74 -2.65 -9.65 12.89
N ILE A 75 -3.52 -10.47 12.29
CA ILE A 75 -4.71 -10.01 11.55
C ILE A 75 -5.62 -9.16 12.44
N ALA A 76 -5.82 -9.55 13.70
CA ALA A 76 -6.63 -8.77 14.63
C ALA A 76 -6.01 -7.39 14.92
N SER A 77 -4.68 -7.33 15.08
CA SER A 77 -3.96 -6.09 15.30
C SER A 77 -3.98 -5.17 14.06
N GLU A 78 -3.79 -5.74 12.88
CA GLU A 78 -3.86 -5.03 11.60
C GLU A 78 -5.28 -4.53 11.32
N SER A 79 -6.30 -5.36 11.57
CA SER A 79 -7.70 -4.96 11.44
C SER A 79 -8.04 -3.79 12.36
N LYS A 80 -7.52 -3.79 13.59
CA LYS A 80 -7.68 -2.68 14.53
C LYS A 80 -7.00 -1.41 14.01
N ALA A 81 -5.74 -1.51 13.57
CA ALA A 81 -5.00 -0.39 13.00
C ALA A 81 -5.69 0.19 11.76
N ALA A 82 -6.16 -0.66 10.85
CA ALA A 82 -6.90 -0.25 9.67
C ALA A 82 -8.22 0.46 10.00
N ARG A 83 -8.95 -0.01 11.03
CA ARG A 83 -10.17 0.65 11.51
C ARG A 83 -9.89 2.03 12.11
N GLU A 84 -8.80 2.16 12.87
CA GLU A 84 -8.37 3.45 13.43
C GLU A 84 -7.95 4.42 12.33
N ALA A 85 -7.16 3.97 11.34
CA ALA A 85 -6.79 4.75 10.18
C ALA A 85 -8.03 5.21 9.38
N LEU A 86 -8.98 4.31 9.12
CA LEU A 86 -10.23 4.64 8.45
C LEU A 86 -11.04 5.70 9.22
N LYS A 87 -11.06 5.61 10.56
CA LYS A 87 -11.74 6.59 11.41
C LYS A 87 -11.07 7.97 11.32
N VAL A 88 -9.74 8.02 11.26
CA VAL A 88 -8.99 9.27 11.07
C VAL A 88 -9.26 9.86 9.70
N GLU A 89 -9.21 9.06 8.64
CA GLU A 89 -9.50 9.52 7.29
C GLU A 89 -10.95 10.03 7.16
N LYS A 90 -11.93 9.31 7.71
CA LYS A 90 -13.34 9.79 7.75
C LYS A 90 -13.52 11.13 8.48
N LYS A 91 -12.72 11.40 9.51
CA LYS A 91 -12.75 12.71 10.19
C LYS A 91 -12.16 13.80 9.30
N LYS A 92 -11.03 13.53 8.65
CA LYS A 92 -10.41 14.46 7.71
C LYS A 92 -11.34 14.77 6.53
N THR A 93 -12.02 13.77 5.97
CA THR A 93 -12.99 14.00 4.88
C THR A 93 -14.13 14.89 5.35
N ALA A 94 -14.71 14.63 6.53
CA ALA A 94 -15.77 15.47 7.10
C ALA A 94 -15.29 16.92 7.39
N GLU A 95 -14.03 17.11 7.79
CA GLU A 95 -13.44 18.44 7.95
C GLU A 95 -13.23 19.16 6.61
N LEU A 96 -12.82 18.44 5.56
CA LEU A 96 -12.68 18.99 4.21
C LEU A 96 -14.04 19.35 3.61
N GLU A 97 -15.06 18.50 3.77
CA GLU A 97 -16.44 18.78 3.36
C GLU A 97 -16.95 20.09 3.98
N LYS A 98 -16.76 20.27 5.30
CA LYS A 98 -17.11 21.53 5.99
C LYS A 98 -16.35 22.74 5.45
N LYS A 99 -15.08 22.57 5.04
CA LYS A 99 -14.31 23.67 4.42
C LYS A 99 -14.86 24.00 3.04
N VAL A 100 -15.21 23.00 2.24
CA VAL A 100 -15.83 23.19 0.92
C VAL A 100 -17.16 23.91 1.06
N GLU A 101 -18.03 23.50 1.99
CA GLU A 101 -19.30 24.18 2.27
C GLU A 101 -19.09 25.66 2.63
N ARG A 102 -18.12 25.97 3.51
CA ARG A 102 -17.79 27.36 3.87
C ARG A 102 -17.29 28.14 2.66
N LEU A 103 -16.42 27.56 1.85
CA LEU A 103 -15.90 28.22 0.65
C LEU A 103 -17.01 28.52 -0.35
N LEU A 104 -17.92 27.56 -0.58
CA LEU A 104 -19.10 27.74 -1.41
C LEU A 104 -20.01 28.86 -0.89
N ALA A 105 -20.23 28.92 0.43
CA ALA A 105 -21.00 30.01 1.04
C ALA A 105 -20.30 31.37 0.83
N THR A 106 -18.98 31.45 1.02
CA THR A 106 -18.24 32.70 0.79
C THR A 106 -18.20 33.12 -0.69
N LEU A 107 -18.22 32.17 -1.62
CA LEU A 107 -18.33 32.45 -3.05
C LEU A 107 -19.71 32.98 -3.39
N ALA A 108 -20.79 32.37 -2.88
CA ALA A 108 -22.15 32.88 -3.07
C ALA A 108 -22.31 34.31 -2.54
N ASP A 109 -21.79 34.62 -1.34
CA ASP A 109 -21.79 35.99 -0.80
C ASP A 109 -21.01 36.98 -1.67
N ARG A 110 -19.93 36.52 -2.32
CA ARG A 110 -19.09 37.33 -3.22
C ARG A 110 -19.80 37.57 -4.56
N GLU A 111 -20.43 36.54 -5.11
CA GLU A 111 -21.26 36.61 -6.32
C GLU A 111 -22.42 37.57 -6.12
N GLU A 112 -23.16 37.48 -5.00
CA GLU A 112 -24.25 38.41 -4.72
C GLU A 112 -23.76 39.88 -4.60
N LYS A 113 -22.57 40.11 -4.02
CA LYS A 113 -21.96 41.44 -3.97
C LYS A 113 -21.52 41.94 -5.34
N LEU A 114 -21.03 41.06 -6.21
CA LEU A 114 -20.67 41.40 -7.58
C LEU A 114 -21.93 41.75 -8.38
N ASP A 115 -22.99 40.93 -8.30
CA ASP A 115 -24.28 41.20 -8.94
C ASP A 115 -24.86 42.55 -8.53
N ARG A 116 -24.78 42.91 -7.24
CA ARG A 116 -25.21 44.23 -6.75
C ARG A 116 -24.38 45.36 -7.37
N ARG A 117 -23.05 45.21 -7.41
CA ARG A 117 -22.15 46.20 -8.04
C ARG A 117 -22.37 46.31 -9.54
N GLU A 118 -22.63 45.20 -10.23
CA GLU A 118 -22.92 45.20 -11.65
C GLU A 118 -24.24 45.93 -11.94
N LYS A 119 -25.28 45.69 -11.12
CA LYS A 119 -26.54 46.44 -11.19
C LYS A 119 -26.34 47.94 -10.94
N ASP A 120 -25.53 48.31 -9.94
CA ASP A 120 -25.24 49.71 -9.66
C ASP A 120 -24.39 50.36 -10.75
N LEU A 121 -23.40 49.67 -11.32
CA LEU A 121 -22.62 50.13 -12.47
C LEU A 121 -23.51 50.28 -13.71
N ALA A 122 -24.46 49.37 -13.94
CA ALA A 122 -25.43 49.48 -15.02
C ALA A 122 -26.31 50.73 -14.86
N ARG A 123 -26.83 50.99 -13.65
CA ARG A 123 -27.58 52.21 -13.32
C ARG A 123 -26.76 53.48 -13.48
N MET A 124 -25.50 53.48 -13.04
CA MET A 124 -24.61 54.63 -13.19
C MET A 124 -24.27 54.87 -14.67
N ARG A 125 -24.11 53.83 -15.48
CA ARG A 125 -23.96 53.95 -16.94
C ARG A 125 -25.21 54.52 -17.58
N GLU A 126 -26.39 54.08 -17.18
CA GLU A 126 -27.67 54.61 -17.67
C GLU A 126 -27.85 56.08 -17.29
N ARG A 127 -27.66 56.44 -16.02
CA ARG A 127 -27.64 57.85 -15.56
C ARG A 127 -26.58 58.67 -16.27
N SER A 128 -25.39 58.12 -16.52
CA SER A 128 -24.34 58.81 -17.28
C SER A 128 -24.71 59.00 -18.74
N LYS A 129 -25.47 58.07 -19.35
CA LYS A 129 -26.04 58.24 -20.69
C LYS A 129 -27.12 59.31 -20.68
N GLU A 130 -28.05 59.29 -19.72
CA GLU A 130 -29.11 60.30 -19.59
C GLU A 130 -28.51 61.71 -19.37
N THR A 131 -27.54 61.83 -18.47
CA THR A 131 -26.81 63.09 -18.25
C THR A 131 -25.90 63.45 -19.40
N ALA A 132 -25.34 62.50 -20.16
CA ALA A 132 -24.59 62.78 -21.40
C ALA A 132 -25.50 63.16 -22.57
N VAL A 133 -26.76 62.72 -22.60
CA VAL A 133 -27.77 63.18 -23.56
C VAL A 133 -28.26 64.57 -23.16
N ALA A 134 -28.51 64.83 -21.88
CA ALA A 134 -28.85 66.16 -21.36
C ALA A 134 -27.69 67.17 -21.52
N ASN A 135 -26.45 66.77 -21.21
CA ASN A 135 -25.25 67.57 -21.46
C ASN A 135 -24.85 67.57 -22.93
N GLY A 136 -25.25 66.58 -23.74
CA GLY A 136 -25.04 66.58 -25.19
C GLY A 136 -25.89 67.65 -25.88
N VAL A 137 -27.11 67.87 -25.39
CA VAL A 137 -27.95 69.01 -25.77
C VAL A 137 -27.39 70.34 -25.24
N ALA A 138 -26.79 70.37 -24.05
CA ALA A 138 -26.15 71.58 -23.51
C ALA A 138 -24.74 71.89 -24.09
N ARG A 139 -24.03 70.90 -24.66
CA ARG A 139 -22.68 71.05 -25.22
C ARG A 139 -22.69 71.43 -26.71
N LEU A 140 -23.85 71.38 -27.36
CA LEU A 140 -24.08 71.94 -28.70
C LEU A 140 -24.27 73.48 -28.69
N THR A 141 -24.33 74.11 -27.51
CA THR A 141 -24.53 75.58 -27.36
C THR A 141 -23.40 76.31 -26.63
N ALA A 142 -22.33 75.62 -26.21
CA ALA A 142 -21.18 76.24 -25.55
C ALA A 142 -19.97 76.35 -26.50
N GLY A 143 -19.63 77.59 -26.86
CA GLY A 143 -18.56 78.00 -27.77
C GLY A 143 -17.13 77.58 -27.35
N PRO A 144 -16.13 77.85 -28.20
CA PRO A 144 -14.86 77.10 -28.22
C PRO A 144 -13.85 77.47 -27.12
N ASP A 145 -14.04 78.58 -26.39
CA ASP A 145 -12.91 79.25 -25.73
C ASP A 145 -12.77 79.00 -24.22
N ALA A 146 -13.65 78.20 -23.61
CA ALA A 146 -13.54 77.79 -22.19
C ALA A 146 -12.86 76.42 -21.98
N LYS A 147 -12.42 75.76 -23.07
CA LYS A 147 -11.92 74.37 -23.02
C LYS A 147 -10.44 74.24 -22.65
N SER A 148 -9.61 75.29 -22.80
CA SER A 148 -8.17 75.17 -22.51
C SER A 148 -7.90 75.07 -21.01
N ASP A 149 -8.41 76.00 -20.20
CA ASP A 149 -8.14 76.03 -18.76
C ASP A 149 -8.72 74.83 -17.99
N ASP A 150 -9.87 74.31 -18.43
CA ASP A 150 -10.47 73.11 -17.83
C ASP A 150 -9.77 71.82 -18.27
N VAL A 151 -9.21 71.78 -19.49
CA VAL A 151 -8.34 70.69 -19.94
C VAL A 151 -7.02 70.72 -19.19
N ASP A 152 -6.42 71.89 -19.01
CA ASP A 152 -5.16 72.04 -18.26
C ASP A 152 -5.33 71.68 -16.78
N LYS A 153 -6.45 72.07 -16.14
CA LYS A 153 -6.79 71.62 -14.78
C LYS A 153 -7.08 70.13 -14.69
N ALA A 154 -7.68 69.53 -15.72
CA ALA A 154 -7.94 68.10 -15.75
C ALA A 154 -6.64 67.30 -15.94
N ILE A 155 -5.74 67.78 -16.80
CA ILE A 155 -4.40 67.21 -17.00
C ILE A 155 -3.62 67.28 -15.69
N ALA A 156 -3.57 68.44 -15.02
CA ALA A 156 -2.88 68.60 -13.74
C ALA A 156 -3.45 67.67 -12.64
N LYS A 157 -4.77 67.44 -12.60
CA LYS A 157 -5.38 66.48 -11.66
C LYS A 157 -5.02 65.03 -11.99
N LEU A 158 -5.03 64.66 -13.26
CA LEU A 158 -4.66 63.31 -13.71
C LEU A 158 -3.18 63.02 -13.48
N GLU A 159 -2.31 64.02 -13.64
CA GLU A 159 -0.89 63.92 -13.32
C GLU A 159 -0.67 63.76 -11.81
N ALA A 160 -1.37 64.54 -10.98
CA ALA A 160 -1.30 64.40 -9.52
C ALA A 160 -1.83 63.02 -9.03
N ASP A 161 -2.90 62.53 -9.64
CA ASP A 161 -3.44 61.20 -9.31
C ASP A 161 -2.53 60.07 -9.81
N ARG A 162 -1.89 60.25 -10.97
CA ARG A 162 -0.87 59.34 -11.49
C ARG A 162 0.33 59.28 -10.54
N GLU A 163 0.84 60.42 -10.09
CA GLU A 163 1.95 60.49 -9.15
C GLU A 163 1.60 59.81 -7.80
N ARG A 164 0.37 60.01 -7.29
CA ARG A 164 -0.13 59.31 -6.10
C ARG A 164 -0.22 57.80 -6.30
N LEU A 165 -0.67 57.34 -7.46
CA LEU A 165 -0.75 55.92 -7.78
C LEU A 165 0.64 55.29 -7.95
N GLU A 166 1.58 55.99 -8.58
CA GLU A 166 2.97 55.56 -8.70
C GLU A 166 3.66 55.51 -7.32
N ALA A 167 3.43 56.49 -6.45
CA ALA A 167 3.89 56.47 -5.06
C ALA A 167 3.29 55.29 -4.27
N ARG A 168 2.01 54.96 -4.50
CA ARG A 168 1.35 53.82 -3.85
C ARG A 168 1.85 52.48 -4.37
N LEU A 169 2.12 52.36 -5.67
CA LEU A 169 2.70 51.15 -6.26
C LEU A 169 4.12 50.91 -5.76
N THR A 170 4.94 51.95 -5.68
CA THR A 170 6.30 51.83 -5.13
C THR A 170 6.29 51.48 -3.64
N ALA A 171 5.36 52.04 -2.85
CA ALA A 171 5.16 51.65 -1.46
C ALA A 171 4.70 50.18 -1.33
N LEU A 172 3.70 49.74 -2.10
CA LEU A 172 3.23 48.36 -2.10
C LEU A 172 4.25 47.37 -2.64
N ALA A 173 5.13 47.78 -3.57
CA ALA A 173 6.23 46.95 -4.04
C ALA A 173 7.32 46.78 -2.97
N ARG A 174 7.63 47.85 -2.22
CA ARG A 174 8.55 47.78 -1.06
C ARG A 174 7.96 46.92 0.05
N GLU A 175 6.67 47.07 0.33
CA GLU A 175 5.94 46.26 1.31
C GLU A 175 5.85 44.80 0.87
N ASN A 176 5.57 44.50 -0.40
CA ASN A 176 5.63 43.13 -0.92
C ASN A 176 7.03 42.53 -0.84
N LYS A 177 8.07 43.33 -1.11
CA LYS A 177 9.46 42.86 -0.95
C LYS A 177 9.76 42.54 0.51
N ARG A 178 9.29 43.39 1.44
CA ARG A 178 9.42 43.19 2.89
C ARG A 178 8.62 42.00 3.39
N LEU A 179 7.38 41.83 2.95
CA LEU A 179 6.55 40.67 3.28
C LEU A 179 7.14 39.38 2.70
N LYS A 180 7.76 39.43 1.51
CA LYS A 180 8.48 38.28 0.95
C LYS A 180 9.72 37.91 1.75
N THR A 181 10.49 38.89 2.24
CA THR A 181 11.63 38.61 3.13
C THR A 181 11.14 38.12 4.49
N ASP A 182 10.11 38.74 5.05
CA ASP A 182 9.53 38.34 6.33
C ASP A 182 8.91 36.94 6.24
N LEU A 183 8.29 36.55 5.11
CA LEU A 183 7.83 35.16 4.87
C LEU A 183 8.97 34.17 4.72
N ALA A 184 10.07 34.57 4.06
CA ALA A 184 11.26 33.73 3.93
C ALA A 184 11.94 33.51 5.29
N ASP A 185 11.99 34.54 6.13
CA ASP A 185 12.56 34.51 7.48
C ASP A 185 11.62 33.82 8.50
N SER A 186 10.30 33.88 8.29
CA SER A 186 9.29 33.22 9.14
C SER A 186 9.18 31.70 8.92
N GLY A 187 10.00 31.11 8.05
CA GLY A 187 10.10 29.65 7.91
C GLY A 187 8.86 28.96 7.36
N THR A 188 7.84 29.68 6.92
CA THR A 188 6.71 29.14 6.16
C THR A 188 7.15 28.93 4.71
N VAL A 189 7.93 27.86 4.53
CA VAL A 189 8.17 27.24 3.24
C VAL A 189 6.81 26.87 2.64
N MET A 190 6.29 27.72 1.75
CA MET A 190 5.41 27.24 0.71
C MET A 190 6.21 26.20 -0.08
N PRO A 191 5.73 24.96 -0.19
CA PRO A 191 6.46 23.91 -0.87
C PRO A 191 6.32 24.14 -2.38
N GLU A 192 7.24 24.89 -2.97
CA GLU A 192 7.49 24.72 -4.39
C GLU A 192 8.21 23.38 -4.60
N SER A 193 7.45 22.41 -5.12
CA SER A 193 7.89 21.43 -6.11
C SER A 193 8.99 20.40 -5.72
N ALA A 194 9.16 20.07 -4.43
CA ALA A 194 9.99 18.92 -4.03
C ALA A 194 9.18 17.65 -3.69
N GLY A 195 7.88 17.79 -3.37
CA GLY A 195 6.99 16.68 -3.00
C GLY A 195 6.51 15.85 -4.20
N ASP A 196 6.17 16.52 -5.31
CA ASP A 196 5.65 15.86 -6.51
C ASP A 196 6.70 15.09 -7.30
N ALA A 197 7.97 15.53 -7.26
CA ALA A 197 9.06 14.81 -7.90
C ALA A 197 9.29 13.43 -7.27
N ARG A 198 9.13 13.32 -5.94
CA ARG A 198 9.26 12.04 -5.20
C ARG A 198 8.03 11.16 -5.36
N SER A 199 6.83 11.74 -5.29
CA SER A 199 5.58 11.01 -5.49
C SER A 199 5.47 10.49 -6.94
N GLY A 200 5.84 11.32 -7.92
CA GLY A 200 5.92 10.95 -9.32
C GLY A 200 7.04 9.95 -9.62
N ALA A 201 8.17 9.99 -8.90
CA ALA A 201 9.21 8.96 -9.02
C ALA A 201 8.73 7.61 -8.48
N GLY A 202 8.02 7.60 -7.35
CA GLY A 202 7.42 6.39 -6.79
C GLY A 202 6.35 5.77 -7.71
N LEU A 203 5.47 6.61 -8.29
CA LEU A 203 4.47 6.15 -9.25
C LEU A 203 5.12 5.62 -10.54
N ARG A 204 6.16 6.29 -11.07
CA ARG A 204 6.91 5.79 -12.22
C ARG A 204 7.55 4.43 -11.93
N GLU A 205 8.07 4.23 -10.73
CA GLU A 205 8.66 2.94 -10.34
C GLU A 205 7.60 1.84 -10.24
N GLN A 206 6.44 2.12 -9.62
CA GLN A 206 5.31 1.18 -9.56
C GLN A 206 4.76 0.84 -10.94
N MET A 207 4.64 1.83 -11.84
CA MET A 207 4.21 1.61 -13.21
C MET A 207 5.22 0.75 -13.99
N ASN A 208 6.52 0.96 -13.77
CA ASN A 208 7.57 0.16 -14.40
C ASN A 208 7.58 -1.29 -13.89
N GLU A 209 7.28 -1.51 -12.61
CA GLU A 209 7.18 -2.84 -12.00
C GLU A 209 5.95 -3.59 -12.54
N LEU A 210 4.79 -2.95 -12.55
CA LEU A 210 3.56 -3.53 -13.08
C LEU A 210 3.70 -3.85 -14.57
N ALA A 211 4.34 -2.98 -15.35
CA ALA A 211 4.62 -3.24 -16.76
C ALA A 211 5.52 -4.47 -16.94
N ALA A 212 6.53 -4.67 -16.08
CA ALA A 212 7.39 -5.85 -16.15
C ALA A 212 6.61 -7.14 -15.85
N GLU A 213 5.71 -7.12 -14.87
CA GLU A 213 4.87 -8.26 -14.53
C GLU A 213 3.89 -8.62 -15.65
N VAL A 214 3.23 -7.61 -16.24
CA VAL A 214 2.32 -7.80 -17.39
C VAL A 214 3.05 -8.40 -18.58
N VAL A 215 4.25 -7.89 -18.91
CA VAL A 215 5.08 -8.41 -20.01
C VAL A 215 5.54 -9.85 -19.74
N ASN A 216 5.89 -10.19 -18.49
CA ASN A 216 6.24 -11.56 -18.12
C ASN A 216 5.03 -12.51 -18.25
N LEU A 217 3.84 -12.06 -17.84
CA LEU A 217 2.61 -12.84 -17.96
C LEU A 217 2.21 -13.05 -19.41
N THR A 218 2.27 -12.01 -20.26
CA THR A 218 1.97 -12.15 -21.69
C THR A 218 2.99 -13.05 -22.39
N MET A 219 4.28 -12.95 -22.04
CA MET A 219 5.30 -13.86 -22.56
C MET A 219 5.03 -15.32 -22.18
N LYS A 220 4.55 -15.60 -20.95
CA LYS A 220 4.13 -16.96 -20.56
C LYS A 220 2.92 -17.47 -21.34
N LEU A 221 2.01 -16.57 -21.73
CA LEU A 221 0.81 -16.92 -22.51
C LEU A 221 1.12 -17.12 -24.00
N GLU A 222 2.00 -16.31 -24.59
CA GLU A 222 2.39 -16.40 -26.00
C GLU A 222 3.44 -17.49 -26.27
N GLY A 223 4.20 -17.90 -25.25
CA GLY A 223 5.22 -18.95 -25.36
C GLY A 223 6.59 -18.46 -25.88
N PRO A 224 7.55 -19.40 -26.07
CA PRO A 224 8.95 -19.09 -26.31
C PRO A 224 9.24 -18.42 -27.66
N ASP A 225 8.31 -18.49 -28.62
CA ASP A 225 8.46 -17.90 -29.96
C ASP A 225 7.92 -16.46 -30.08
N SER A 226 7.43 -15.89 -28.98
CA SER A 226 6.88 -14.53 -28.93
C SER A 226 7.88 -13.46 -29.38
N THR A 227 7.36 -12.38 -29.96
CA THR A 227 8.18 -11.22 -30.37
C THR A 227 8.83 -10.55 -29.15
N ILE A 228 8.19 -10.65 -27.99
CA ILE A 228 8.68 -10.17 -26.69
C ILE A 228 9.90 -10.96 -26.24
N ALA A 229 9.86 -12.29 -26.31
CA ALA A 229 11.02 -13.14 -25.97
C ALA A 229 12.23 -12.83 -26.87
N LYS A 230 11.99 -12.64 -28.18
CA LYS A 230 13.04 -12.24 -29.14
C LYS A 230 13.59 -10.84 -28.85
N ALA A 231 12.75 -9.89 -28.44
CA ALA A 231 13.17 -8.54 -28.08
C ALA A 231 13.97 -8.50 -26.77
N LEU A 232 13.63 -9.33 -25.78
CA LEU A 232 14.37 -9.45 -24.52
C LEU A 232 15.73 -10.17 -24.67
N ALA A 233 15.85 -11.04 -25.67
CA ALA A 233 17.11 -11.68 -26.07
C ALA A 233 18.05 -10.73 -26.84
N SER A 234 17.52 -9.62 -27.37
CA SER A 234 18.31 -8.57 -28.00
C SER A 234 18.82 -7.60 -26.94
N GLU A 235 20.14 -7.39 -26.87
CA GLU A 235 20.74 -6.41 -25.95
C GLU A 235 20.48 -4.98 -26.46
N GLY A 236 19.43 -4.34 -25.92
CA GLY A 236 19.14 -2.94 -26.18
C GLY A 236 20.20 -2.01 -25.55
N GLN A 237 20.64 -0.99 -26.32
CA GLN A 237 21.55 0.06 -25.88
C GLN A 237 21.09 0.72 -24.57
N GLN A 238 21.91 0.57 -23.53
CA GLN A 238 21.71 1.21 -22.23
C GLN A 238 21.96 2.73 -22.32
N ASN A 239 20.92 3.48 -22.69
CA ASN A 239 20.95 4.93 -22.60
C ASN A 239 20.23 5.40 -21.32
N GLY A 240 20.96 5.39 -20.20
CA GLY A 240 20.59 6.16 -19.00
C GLY A 240 20.64 5.39 -17.68
N ARG A 241 21.04 6.11 -16.61
CA ARG A 241 21.29 5.72 -15.20
C ARG A 241 20.10 5.07 -14.45
N GLY A 242 19.45 4.04 -14.99
CA GLY A 242 18.38 3.31 -14.30
C GLY A 242 18.18 1.88 -14.82
N ILE A 243 17.59 1.04 -13.98
CA ILE A 243 17.25 -0.36 -14.32
C ILE A 243 16.22 -0.34 -15.45
N SER A 244 16.54 -0.96 -16.59
CA SER A 244 15.62 -1.02 -17.74
C SER A 244 14.43 -1.93 -17.45
N LEU A 245 13.32 -1.71 -18.16
CA LEU A 245 12.17 -2.63 -18.15
C LEU A 245 12.60 -4.07 -18.52
N ALA A 246 13.50 -4.21 -19.49
CA ALA A 246 14.03 -5.51 -19.90
C ALA A 246 14.83 -6.21 -18.79
N ASP A 247 15.58 -5.45 -18.00
CA ASP A 247 16.35 -5.99 -16.88
C ASP A 247 15.43 -6.45 -15.74
N ARG A 248 14.35 -5.71 -15.47
CA ARG A 248 13.31 -6.12 -14.50
C ARG A 248 12.59 -7.40 -14.93
N VAL A 249 12.22 -7.53 -16.21
CA VAL A 249 11.59 -8.76 -16.73
C VAL A 249 12.54 -9.96 -16.61
N ARG A 250 13.83 -9.80 -16.93
CA ARG A 250 14.84 -10.85 -16.74
C ARG A 250 15.02 -11.21 -15.25
N ALA A 251 14.98 -10.24 -14.34
CA ALA A 251 15.04 -10.48 -12.89
C ALA A 251 13.82 -11.28 -12.40
N LEU A 252 12.62 -10.96 -12.87
CA LEU A 252 11.39 -11.71 -12.56
C LEU A 252 11.42 -13.15 -13.11
N GLN A 253 11.96 -13.36 -14.31
CA GLN A 253 12.16 -14.71 -14.85
C GLN A 253 13.12 -15.51 -13.98
N LYS A 254 14.25 -14.93 -13.59
CA LYS A 254 15.25 -15.59 -12.73
C LYS A 254 14.68 -15.94 -11.36
N ALA A 255 13.88 -15.06 -10.76
CA ALA A 255 13.19 -15.32 -9.49
C ALA A 255 12.09 -16.39 -9.62
N GLY A 256 11.40 -16.45 -10.77
CA GLY A 256 10.39 -17.48 -11.05
C GLY A 256 10.95 -18.85 -11.43
N SER A 257 12.22 -18.95 -11.83
CA SER A 257 12.92 -20.21 -12.11
C SER A 257 13.72 -20.76 -10.91
N SER A 258 13.82 -19.99 -9.82
CA SER A 258 14.49 -20.38 -8.57
C SER A 258 13.55 -20.93 -7.49
N ASN A 259 12.27 -21.06 -7.79
CA ASN A 259 11.26 -21.78 -7.01
C ASN A 259 10.81 -23.02 -7.79
#